data_AF-A0A3N9UUR5-F1
#
_entry.id   AF-A0A3N9UUR5-F1
#
_cell.length_a   1.000
_cell.length_b   1.000
_cell.length_c   1.000
_cell.angle_alpha   90.00
_cell.angle_beta   90.00
_cell.angle_gamma   90.00
#
_symmetry.space_group_name_H-M   'P 1'
#
loop_
_entity.id
_entity.type
_entity.pdbx_description
1 polymer ?
#
loop_
_entity_poly.entity_id
_entity_poly.type
_entity_poly.pdbx_seq_one_letter_code
_entity_poly.pdbx_strand_id
1 'polypeptide(L)'
;EQKLEDDFNAFSKFLLQADSKYFMYRDFQSRNILVHNDELYFVDYQGGRKGALQYDVASLLFQAKVNLPAQIREDLLKFYLDEVGQKVKIKNQNFLKQYNGYVLIRLLQTLGAYGFRGYYENKSHFLLSIPFALNNLQWLQEKNHLPKKFNELNRVLASILKNEELKKLNQNHKDKKLKVAINSFSYKEGIPMDYSGNGGGFVFDCRSLENPGRYPEYVNNSGLDENVIQFLNDKKDVKDFLKYVNSIVDESVKNYIQRDFRDLMISFGCTGGQHRSVYCAENLAKHLKENFNIAVGVNHTQLNKKAGN
;
A
#
# COMPACT_ATOMS: atom_id res chain seq x y z
N GLU A 1 6.07 35.43 -7.62
CA GLU A 1 4.79 35.36 -6.91
C GLU A 1 3.63 35.84 -7.78
N GLN A 2 3.58 37.11 -8.17
CA GLN A 2 2.50 37.65 -9.05
C GLN A 2 2.22 36.80 -10.30
N LYS A 3 3.25 36.43 -11.07
CA LYS A 3 3.09 35.59 -12.28
C LYS A 3 2.41 34.25 -12.00
N LEU A 4 2.66 33.66 -10.83
CA LEU A 4 2.08 32.39 -10.44
C LEU A 4 0.61 32.59 -10.04
N GLU A 5 0.31 33.66 -9.32
CA GLU A 5 -1.07 34.04 -8.99
C GLU A 5 -1.90 34.32 -10.24
N ASP A 6 -1.34 35.04 -11.22
CA ASP A 6 -1.99 35.31 -12.51
C ASP A 6 -2.31 33.99 -13.25
N ASP A 7 -1.36 33.05 -13.29
CA ASP A 7 -1.56 31.73 -13.86
C ASP A 7 -2.61 30.91 -13.10
N PHE A 8 -2.65 30.97 -11.77
CA PHE A 8 -3.68 30.30 -10.96
C PHE A 8 -5.07 30.89 -11.22
N ASN A 9 -5.18 32.21 -11.31
CA ASN A 9 -6.43 32.89 -11.65
C ASN A 9 -6.90 32.51 -13.06
N ALA A 10 -5.99 32.46 -14.03
CA ALA A 10 -6.29 32.01 -15.38
C ALA A 10 -6.68 30.53 -15.42
N PHE A 11 -6.03 29.68 -14.61
CA PHE A 11 -6.33 28.27 -14.49
C PHE A 11 -7.71 28.03 -13.87
N SER A 12 -8.05 28.75 -12.80
CA SER A 12 -9.38 28.74 -12.20
C SER A 12 -10.46 29.12 -13.22
N LYS A 13 -10.26 30.23 -13.96
CA LYS A 13 -11.18 30.63 -15.05
C LYS A 13 -11.31 29.56 -16.13
N PHE A 14 -10.24 28.87 -16.49
CA PHE A 14 -10.29 27.75 -17.45
C PHE A 14 -11.13 26.58 -16.93
N LEU A 15 -10.99 26.19 -15.67
CA LEU A 15 -11.79 25.12 -15.08
C LEU A 15 -13.27 25.50 -14.99
N LEU A 16 -13.58 26.75 -14.67
CA LEU A 16 -14.95 27.28 -14.59
C LEU A 16 -15.68 27.34 -15.95
N GLN A 17 -15.00 27.10 -17.07
CA GLN A 17 -15.65 26.96 -18.38
C GLN A 17 -16.38 25.62 -18.54
N ALA A 18 -16.15 24.64 -17.66
CA ALA A 18 -16.87 23.38 -17.69
C ALA A 18 -18.33 23.59 -17.28
N ASP A 19 -19.24 22.89 -17.95
CA ASP A 19 -20.66 22.89 -17.58
C ASP A 19 -20.81 22.32 -16.16
N SER A 20 -21.38 23.13 -15.27
CA SER A 20 -21.43 22.89 -13.83
C SER A 20 -22.84 22.57 -13.32
N LYS A 21 -23.78 22.24 -14.20
CA LYS A 21 -25.18 21.95 -13.82
C LYS A 21 -25.41 20.56 -13.21
N TYR A 22 -24.38 19.72 -13.15
CA TYR A 22 -24.48 18.33 -12.71
C TYR A 22 -24.23 18.19 -11.21
N PHE A 23 -24.65 17.08 -10.61
CA PHE A 23 -24.28 16.78 -9.24
C PHE A 23 -22.77 16.45 -9.17
N MET A 24 -22.10 17.03 -8.18
CA MET A 24 -20.70 16.82 -7.87
C MET A 24 -20.56 16.54 -6.36
N TYR A 25 -20.04 15.36 -6.02
CA TYR A 25 -19.76 14.91 -4.66
C TYR A 25 -18.76 15.80 -3.93
N ARG A 26 -17.83 16.40 -4.68
CA ARG A 26 -16.73 17.29 -4.21
C ARG A 26 -15.63 16.56 -3.43
N ASP A 27 -15.99 15.76 -2.44
CA ASP A 27 -15.03 15.00 -1.64
C ASP A 27 -15.09 13.51 -1.97
N PHE A 28 -15.24 13.18 -3.27
CA PHE A 28 -15.40 11.80 -3.72
C PHE A 28 -14.10 11.00 -3.60
N GLN A 29 -14.12 10.00 -2.74
CA GLN A 29 -13.01 9.08 -2.46
C GLN A 29 -13.53 7.64 -2.39
N SER A 30 -12.63 6.67 -2.49
CA SER A 30 -12.96 5.25 -2.32
C SER A 30 -13.71 4.93 -1.01
N ARG A 31 -13.39 5.62 0.09
CA ARG A 31 -14.10 5.48 1.39
C ARG A 31 -15.58 5.89 1.36
N ASN A 32 -16.01 6.61 0.33
CA ASN A 32 -17.41 6.98 0.14
C ASN A 32 -18.21 5.87 -0.55
N ILE A 33 -17.56 4.81 -1.02
CA ILE A 33 -18.18 3.69 -1.72
C ILE A 33 -18.18 2.49 -0.77
N LEU A 34 -19.36 2.04 -0.37
CA LEU A 34 -19.57 0.87 0.47
C LEU A 34 -20.12 -0.27 -0.39
N VAL A 35 -19.67 -1.49 -0.10
CA VAL A 35 -20.21 -2.71 -0.69
C VAL A 35 -20.94 -3.46 0.42
N HIS A 36 -22.22 -3.74 0.23
CA HIS A 36 -23.03 -4.52 1.16
C HIS A 36 -23.94 -5.46 0.38
N ASN A 37 -23.84 -6.76 0.65
CA ASN A 37 -24.58 -7.82 -0.08
C ASN A 37 -24.43 -7.70 -1.61
N ASP A 38 -23.19 -7.52 -2.09
CA ASP A 38 -22.84 -7.33 -3.50
C ASP A 38 -23.46 -6.09 -4.18
N GLU A 39 -24.09 -5.19 -3.41
CA GLU A 39 -24.61 -3.92 -3.89
C GLU A 39 -23.74 -2.73 -3.47
N LEU A 40 -23.74 -1.69 -4.31
CA LEU A 40 -22.98 -0.45 -4.09
C LEU A 40 -23.82 0.62 -3.42
N TYR A 41 -23.27 1.19 -2.36
CA TYR A 41 -23.86 2.32 -1.63
C TYR A 41 -22.86 3.47 -1.58
N PHE A 42 -23.35 4.69 -1.77
CA PHE A 42 -22.55 5.90 -1.62
C PHE A 42 -22.94 6.65 -0.34
N VAL A 43 -21.96 7.15 0.41
CA VAL A 43 -22.18 7.82 1.70
C VAL A 43 -21.39 9.12 1.85
N ASP A 44 -21.79 9.97 2.79
CA ASP A 44 -21.15 11.27 3.09
C ASP A 44 -21.34 12.32 1.96
N TYR A 45 -22.61 12.60 1.65
CA TYR A 45 -23.02 13.61 0.64
C TYR A 45 -22.93 15.06 1.14
N GLN A 46 -22.42 15.32 2.35
CA GLN A 46 -22.47 16.65 2.98
C GLN A 46 -21.70 17.74 2.21
N GLY A 47 -20.79 17.35 1.32
CA GLY A 47 -20.07 18.24 0.41
C GLY A 47 -20.70 18.43 -0.98
N GLY A 48 -21.77 17.69 -1.27
CA GLY A 48 -22.40 17.59 -2.58
C GLY A 48 -22.99 18.92 -3.06
N ARG A 49 -22.75 19.26 -4.33
CA ARG A 49 -23.23 20.52 -4.94
C ARG A 49 -23.28 20.42 -6.46
N LYS A 50 -23.81 21.45 -7.11
CA LYS A 50 -23.70 21.58 -8.56
C LYS A 50 -22.23 21.79 -8.98
N GLY A 51 -21.76 21.04 -9.96
CA GLY A 51 -20.39 21.06 -10.42
C GLY A 51 -20.18 20.32 -11.75
N ALA A 52 -18.92 20.26 -12.16
CA ALA A 52 -18.51 19.66 -13.43
C ALA A 52 -18.35 18.15 -13.30
N LEU A 53 -18.79 17.41 -14.33
CA LEU A 53 -18.72 15.94 -14.40
C LEU A 53 -17.29 15.40 -14.20
N GLN A 54 -16.30 16.14 -14.68
CA GLN A 54 -14.88 15.78 -14.58
C GLN A 54 -14.37 15.68 -13.14
N TYR A 55 -14.96 16.44 -12.19
CA TYR A 55 -14.35 16.64 -10.88
C TYR A 55 -14.33 15.36 -10.06
N ASP A 56 -15.46 14.67 -9.94
CA ASP A 56 -15.58 13.48 -9.09
C ASP A 56 -14.77 12.31 -9.64
N VAL A 57 -14.81 12.09 -10.97
CA VAL A 57 -13.99 11.06 -11.62
C VAL A 57 -12.50 11.36 -11.50
N ALA A 58 -12.08 12.63 -11.59
CA ALA A 58 -10.69 13.02 -11.33
C ALA A 58 -10.31 12.75 -9.86
N SER A 59 -11.18 13.11 -8.91
CA SER A 59 -10.96 12.90 -7.48
C SER A 59 -10.83 11.42 -7.11
N LEU A 60 -11.70 10.57 -7.65
CA LEU A 60 -11.69 9.14 -7.38
C LEU A 60 -10.48 8.44 -8.01
N LEU A 61 -10.22 8.67 -9.30
CA LEU A 61 -9.19 7.95 -10.03
C LEU A 61 -7.77 8.37 -9.64
N PHE A 62 -7.56 9.61 -9.19
CA PHE A 62 -6.25 10.12 -8.79
C PHE A 62 -6.06 10.23 -7.27
N GLN A 63 -6.86 9.50 -6.48
CA GLN A 63 -6.67 9.42 -5.05
C GLN A 63 -5.29 8.84 -4.71
N ALA A 64 -4.39 9.69 -4.19
CA ALA A 64 -2.97 9.37 -3.99
C ALA A 64 -2.74 8.07 -3.20
N LYS A 65 -3.53 7.82 -2.14
CA LYS A 65 -3.39 6.64 -1.29
C LYS A 65 -3.80 5.33 -1.95
N VAL A 66 -4.71 5.35 -2.93
CA VAL A 66 -5.18 4.13 -3.61
C VAL A 66 -4.14 3.66 -4.63
N ASN A 67 -3.37 4.60 -5.19
CA ASN A 67 -2.29 4.34 -6.15
C ASN A 67 -2.72 3.43 -7.32
N LEU A 68 -3.89 3.74 -7.91
CA LEU A 68 -4.41 2.95 -9.03
C LEU A 68 -3.43 2.93 -10.22
N PRO A 69 -3.17 1.75 -10.82
CA PRO A 69 -2.37 1.65 -12.05
C PRO A 69 -2.89 2.58 -13.15
N ALA A 70 -1.98 3.12 -13.97
CA ALA A 70 -2.35 4.03 -15.05
C ALA A 70 -3.37 3.43 -16.02
N GLN A 71 -3.17 2.16 -16.42
CA GLN A 71 -4.09 1.46 -17.32
C GLN A 71 -5.50 1.37 -16.74
N ILE A 72 -5.63 0.97 -15.46
CA ILE A 72 -6.93 0.87 -14.79
C ILE A 72 -7.62 2.25 -14.74
N ARG A 73 -6.87 3.34 -14.50
CA ARG A 73 -7.45 4.70 -14.53
C ARG A 73 -7.97 5.06 -15.91
N GLU A 74 -7.23 4.74 -16.97
CA GLU A 74 -7.64 5.00 -18.35
C GLU A 74 -8.89 4.18 -18.72
N ASP A 75 -8.94 2.91 -18.33
CA ASP A 75 -10.08 2.01 -18.57
C ASP A 75 -11.34 2.48 -17.82
N LEU A 76 -11.20 2.86 -16.55
CA LEU A 76 -12.32 3.38 -15.75
C LEU A 76 -12.80 4.75 -16.25
N LEU A 77 -11.89 5.61 -16.71
CA LEU A 77 -12.27 6.89 -17.33
C LEU A 77 -13.04 6.67 -18.63
N LYS A 78 -12.62 5.70 -19.46
CA LYS A 78 -13.34 5.33 -20.67
C LYS A 78 -14.73 4.80 -20.34
N PHE A 79 -14.83 3.86 -19.40
CA PHE A 79 -16.11 3.35 -18.92
C PHE A 79 -17.03 4.48 -18.44
N TYR A 80 -16.49 5.42 -17.63
CA TYR A 80 -17.24 6.59 -17.19
C TYR A 80 -17.78 7.41 -18.38
N LEU A 81 -16.93 7.71 -19.37
CA LEU A 81 -17.30 8.48 -20.56
C LEU A 81 -18.39 7.80 -21.40
N ASP A 82 -18.30 6.48 -21.56
CA ASP A 82 -19.28 5.68 -22.30
C ASP A 82 -20.64 5.71 -21.59
N GLU A 83 -20.65 5.58 -20.26
CA GLU A 83 -21.88 5.62 -19.44
C GLU A 83 -22.51 7.01 -19.37
N VAL A 84 -21.71 8.06 -19.16
CA VAL A 84 -22.25 9.42 -19.06
C VAL A 84 -22.69 9.94 -20.44
N GLY A 85 -22.03 9.49 -21.52
CA GLY A 85 -22.38 9.83 -22.90
C GLY A 85 -23.77 9.34 -23.33
N GLN A 86 -24.28 8.27 -22.71
CA GLN A 86 -25.65 7.79 -22.91
C GLN A 86 -26.71 8.72 -22.30
N LYS A 87 -26.32 9.51 -21.27
CA LYS A 87 -27.24 10.37 -20.51
C LYS A 87 -27.13 11.84 -20.89
N VAL A 88 -25.95 12.27 -21.31
CA VAL A 88 -25.63 13.67 -21.58
C VAL A 88 -24.73 13.77 -22.81
N LYS A 89 -25.03 14.72 -23.70
CA LYS A 89 -24.18 14.99 -24.86
C LYS A 89 -22.83 15.57 -24.42
N ILE A 90 -21.76 14.79 -24.55
CA ILE A 90 -20.39 15.18 -24.18
C ILE A 90 -19.50 15.18 -25.42
N LYS A 91 -18.64 16.20 -25.55
CA LYS A 91 -17.55 16.21 -26.53
C LYS A 91 -16.29 15.68 -25.86
N ASN A 92 -15.90 14.44 -26.14
CA ASN A 92 -14.80 13.74 -25.46
C ASN A 92 -13.49 14.55 -25.40
N GLN A 93 -13.09 15.20 -26.50
CA GLN A 93 -11.87 16.02 -26.51
C GLN A 93 -11.93 17.21 -25.53
N ASN A 94 -13.07 17.90 -25.44
CA ASN A 94 -13.24 19.00 -24.49
C ASN A 94 -13.28 18.49 -23.05
N PHE A 95 -13.95 17.36 -22.83
CA PHE A 95 -13.99 16.71 -21.53
C PHE A 95 -12.58 16.38 -21.04
N LEU A 96 -11.79 15.67 -21.86
CA LEU A 96 -10.44 15.23 -21.50
C LEU A 96 -9.50 16.41 -21.24
N LYS A 97 -9.61 17.49 -22.03
CA LYS A 97 -8.81 18.71 -21.84
C LYS A 97 -9.08 19.36 -20.48
N GLN A 98 -10.34 19.45 -20.07
CA GLN A 98 -10.72 20.01 -18.77
C GLN A 98 -10.45 19.01 -17.63
N TYR A 99 -10.65 17.72 -17.88
CA TYR A 99 -10.42 16.62 -16.93
C TYR A 99 -8.99 16.64 -16.38
N ASN A 100 -7.98 16.75 -17.26
CA ASN A 100 -6.58 16.84 -16.83
C ASN A 100 -6.32 18.08 -15.96
N GLY A 101 -7.05 19.18 -16.20
CA GLY A 101 -7.05 20.33 -15.31
C GLY A 101 -7.65 20.02 -13.93
N TYR A 102 -8.77 19.29 -13.87
CA TYR A 102 -9.34 18.85 -12.60
C TYR A 102 -8.43 17.88 -11.85
N VAL A 103 -7.75 16.98 -12.54
CA VAL A 103 -6.71 16.13 -11.93
C VAL A 103 -5.61 17.01 -11.33
N LEU A 104 -5.09 17.99 -12.09
CA LEU A 104 -4.03 18.87 -11.62
C LEU A 104 -4.44 19.67 -10.37
N ILE A 105 -5.63 20.30 -10.34
CA ILE A 105 -6.04 21.07 -9.15
C ILE A 105 -6.22 20.16 -7.93
N ARG A 106 -6.69 18.92 -8.09
CA ARG A 106 -6.79 17.94 -6.98
C ARG A 106 -5.42 17.52 -6.45
N LEU A 107 -4.45 17.32 -7.34
CA LEU A 107 -3.07 17.04 -6.95
C LEU A 107 -2.45 18.23 -6.21
N LEU A 108 -2.68 19.45 -6.68
CA LEU A 108 -2.22 20.68 -6.01
C LEU A 108 -2.83 20.83 -4.61
N GLN A 109 -4.13 20.57 -4.46
CA GLN A 109 -4.80 20.54 -3.15
C GLN A 109 -4.17 19.50 -2.21
N THR A 110 -3.83 18.33 -2.74
CA THR A 110 -3.19 17.25 -1.97
C THR A 110 -1.77 17.62 -1.54
N LEU A 111 -0.95 18.09 -2.48
CA LEU A 111 0.43 18.53 -2.21
C LEU A 111 0.45 19.72 -1.24
N GLY A 112 -0.45 20.68 -1.41
CA GLY A 112 -0.59 21.84 -0.51
C GLY A 112 -1.02 21.43 0.90
N ALA A 113 -2.10 20.66 1.02
CA ALA A 113 -2.62 20.23 2.33
C ALA A 113 -1.64 19.31 3.08
N TYR A 114 -1.03 18.35 2.38
CA TYR A 114 -0.09 17.41 3.00
C TYR A 114 1.27 18.02 3.27
N GLY A 115 1.74 18.91 2.39
CA GLY A 115 2.94 19.71 2.64
C GLY A 115 2.76 20.58 3.88
N PHE A 116 1.65 21.32 3.98
CA PHE A 116 1.35 22.15 5.14
C PHE A 116 1.25 21.33 6.44
N ARG A 117 0.43 20.27 6.47
CA ARG A 117 0.26 19.45 7.67
C ARG A 117 1.50 18.64 8.05
N GLY A 118 2.26 18.19 7.05
CA GLY A 118 3.46 17.39 7.25
C GLY A 118 4.61 18.23 7.81
N TYR A 119 4.97 19.30 7.11
CA TYR A 119 6.13 20.14 7.45
C TYR A 119 5.85 21.18 8.54
N TYR A 120 4.64 21.74 8.59
CA TYR A 120 4.31 22.83 9.53
C TYR A 120 3.63 22.33 10.80
N GLU A 121 2.71 21.35 10.69
CA GLU A 121 2.04 20.75 11.85
C GLU A 121 2.75 19.50 12.41
N ASN A 122 3.93 19.14 11.88
CA ASN A 122 4.73 17.96 12.28
C ASN A 122 3.98 16.62 12.25
N LYS A 123 2.95 16.49 11.40
CA LYS A 123 2.19 15.24 11.25
C LYS A 123 2.82 14.37 10.17
N SER A 124 3.87 13.65 10.54
CA SER A 124 4.74 12.85 9.64
C SER A 124 3.98 11.87 8.73
N HIS A 125 2.83 11.33 9.14
CA HIS A 125 2.02 10.44 8.31
C HIS A 125 1.45 11.11 7.04
N PHE A 126 1.31 12.45 7.00
CA PHE A 126 0.93 13.15 5.76
C PHE A 126 2.08 13.18 4.74
N LEU A 127 3.33 13.20 5.20
CA LEU A 127 4.51 13.17 4.33
C LEU A 127 4.60 11.85 3.53
N LEU A 128 4.08 10.74 4.09
CA LEU A 128 4.00 9.44 3.40
C LEU A 128 3.12 9.46 2.14
N SER A 129 2.23 10.45 2.01
CA SER A 129 1.32 10.58 0.86
C SER A 129 1.89 11.47 -0.25
N ILE A 130 2.94 12.26 0.03
CA ILE A 130 3.57 13.16 -0.94
C ILE A 130 4.18 12.40 -2.13
N PRO A 131 4.91 11.28 -1.94
CA PRO A 131 5.46 10.49 -3.04
C PRO A 131 4.43 10.07 -4.10
N PHE A 132 3.25 9.60 -3.67
CA PHE A 132 2.18 9.21 -4.59
C PHE A 132 1.64 10.40 -5.39
N ALA A 133 1.49 11.56 -4.75
CA ALA A 133 1.09 12.78 -5.43
C ALA A 133 2.14 13.27 -6.44
N LEU A 134 3.44 13.14 -6.11
CA LEU A 134 4.54 13.44 -7.03
C LEU A 134 4.57 12.48 -8.23
N ASN A 135 4.34 11.18 -8.03
CA ASN A 135 4.25 10.21 -9.12
C ASN A 135 3.09 10.52 -10.07
N ASN A 136 1.93 10.95 -9.54
CA ASN A 136 0.81 11.40 -10.35
C ASN A 136 1.13 12.67 -11.14
N LEU A 137 1.84 13.63 -10.53
CA LEU A 137 2.27 14.84 -11.23
C LEU A 137 3.30 14.53 -12.33
N GLN A 138 4.22 13.61 -12.08
CA GLN A 138 5.18 13.12 -13.08
C GLN A 138 4.45 12.46 -14.25
N TRP A 139 3.47 11.59 -13.98
CA TRP A 139 2.63 10.98 -15.03
C TRP A 139 1.91 12.03 -15.89
N LEU A 140 1.34 13.08 -15.29
CA LEU A 140 0.71 14.17 -16.04
C LEU A 140 1.71 14.90 -16.94
N GLN A 141 2.94 15.10 -16.48
CA GLN A 141 4.00 15.73 -17.26
C GLN A 141 4.44 14.84 -18.43
N GLU A 142 4.70 13.56 -18.19
CA GLU A 142 5.16 12.59 -19.20
C GLU A 142 4.12 12.34 -20.29
N LYS A 143 2.83 12.29 -19.92
CA LYS A 143 1.72 12.16 -20.87
C LYS A 143 1.36 13.47 -21.58
N ASN A 144 2.07 14.56 -21.33
CA ASN A 144 1.78 15.90 -21.88
C ASN A 144 0.35 16.37 -21.57
N HIS A 145 -0.16 15.99 -20.40
CA HIS A 145 -1.52 16.30 -19.93
C HIS A 145 -1.58 17.63 -19.16
N LEU A 146 -0.43 18.22 -18.81
CA LEU A 146 -0.38 19.54 -18.17
C LEU A 146 -0.85 20.65 -19.14
N PRO A 147 -1.68 21.60 -18.69
CA PRO A 147 -2.13 22.68 -19.57
C PRO A 147 -0.96 23.61 -19.92
N LYS A 148 -0.56 23.62 -21.21
CA LYS A 148 0.60 24.39 -21.69
C LYS A 148 0.49 25.91 -21.54
N LYS A 149 -0.71 26.44 -21.32
CA LYS A 149 -0.96 27.89 -21.25
C LYS A 149 -0.42 28.55 -19.97
N PHE A 150 -0.21 27.78 -18.90
CA PHE A 150 0.18 28.31 -17.58
C PHE A 150 1.68 28.12 -17.34
N ASN A 151 2.49 29.01 -17.93
CA ASN A 151 3.94 28.87 -18.00
C ASN A 151 4.61 28.89 -16.62
N GLU A 152 4.22 29.82 -15.75
CA GLU A 152 4.79 29.97 -14.42
C GLU A 152 4.34 28.83 -13.50
N LEU A 153 3.07 28.41 -13.59
CA LEU A 153 2.59 27.22 -12.89
C LEU A 153 3.38 25.98 -13.31
N ASN A 154 3.55 25.74 -14.62
CA ASN A 154 4.31 24.61 -15.13
C ASN A 154 5.79 24.67 -14.72
N ARG A 155 6.38 25.87 -14.64
CA ARG A 155 7.73 26.08 -14.13
C ARG A 155 7.85 25.63 -12.67
N VAL A 156 6.91 26.03 -11.81
CA VAL A 156 6.87 25.66 -10.39
C VAL A 156 6.65 24.15 -10.22
N LEU A 157 5.72 23.55 -10.97
CA LEU A 157 5.49 22.10 -10.97
C LEU A 157 6.77 21.32 -11.35
N ALA A 158 7.50 21.79 -12.37
CA ALA A 158 8.77 21.20 -12.75
C ALA A 158 9.85 21.36 -11.66
N SER A 159 9.88 22.49 -10.95
CA SER A 159 10.77 22.68 -9.79
C SER A 159 10.43 21.73 -8.63
N ILE A 160 9.14 21.47 -8.36
CA ILE A 160 8.70 20.50 -7.35
C ILE A 160 9.22 19.10 -7.71
N LEU A 161 9.05 18.66 -8.95
CA LEU A 161 9.52 17.35 -9.41
C LEU A 161 11.05 17.22 -9.40
N LYS A 162 11.77 18.33 -9.55
CA LYS A 162 13.24 18.37 -9.49
C LYS A 162 13.81 18.48 -8.08
N ASN A 163 13.00 18.76 -7.08
CA ASN A 163 13.46 18.95 -5.70
C ASN A 163 13.99 17.63 -5.11
N GLU A 164 15.27 17.61 -4.73
CA GLU A 164 15.95 16.40 -4.23
C GLU A 164 15.44 15.94 -2.86
N GLU A 165 14.99 16.84 -1.99
CA GLU A 165 14.41 16.47 -0.69
C GLU A 165 13.07 15.73 -0.87
N LEU A 166 12.22 16.26 -1.75
CA LEU A 166 10.96 15.62 -2.12
C LEU A 166 11.17 14.30 -2.88
N LYS A 167 12.21 14.22 -3.71
CA LYS A 167 12.62 12.95 -4.35
C LYS A 167 13.12 11.93 -3.33
N LYS A 168 13.86 12.34 -2.29
CA LYS A 168 14.28 11.43 -1.21
C LYS A 168 13.08 10.86 -0.46
N LEU A 169 12.00 11.61 -0.28
CA LEU A 169 10.74 11.06 0.23
C LEU A 169 10.16 9.99 -0.70
N ASN A 170 10.26 10.19 -2.02
CA ASN A 170 9.82 9.21 -3.03
C ASN A 170 10.73 7.97 -3.11
N GLN A 171 12.05 8.14 -2.94
CA GLN A 171 13.04 7.06 -2.88
C GLN A 171 12.92 6.24 -1.59
N ASN A 172 12.71 6.88 -0.44
CA ASN A 172 12.42 6.18 0.82
C ASN A 172 11.14 5.34 0.76
N HIS A 173 10.23 5.62 -0.18
CA HIS A 173 9.16 4.71 -0.55
C HIS A 173 9.66 3.65 -1.54
N LYS A 174 10.29 3.97 -2.67
CA LYS A 174 10.73 2.95 -3.64
C LYS A 174 11.78 1.95 -3.15
N ASP A 175 12.61 2.32 -2.16
CA ASP A 175 13.75 1.51 -1.67
C ASP A 175 13.47 0.68 -0.41
N LYS A 176 12.27 0.76 0.17
CA LYS A 176 11.93 -0.10 1.31
C LYS A 176 11.55 -1.50 0.82
N LYS A 177 12.54 -2.39 0.80
CA LYS A 177 12.36 -3.84 0.66
C LYS A 177 11.19 -4.31 1.52
N LEU A 178 10.41 -5.27 1.02
CA LEU A 178 9.39 -5.97 1.81
C LEU A 178 10.03 -6.45 3.12
N LYS A 179 9.38 -6.15 4.24
CA LYS A 179 9.76 -6.65 5.56
C LYS A 179 8.91 -7.87 5.87
N VAL A 180 9.57 -9.01 6.08
CA VAL A 180 8.92 -10.23 6.51
C VAL A 180 9.27 -10.48 7.97
N ALA A 181 8.27 -10.37 8.84
CA ALA A 181 8.38 -10.68 10.26
C ALA A 181 7.96 -12.13 10.48
N ILE A 182 8.88 -12.96 10.96
CA ILE A 182 8.64 -14.38 11.22
C ILE A 182 8.62 -14.59 12.73
N ASN A 183 7.52 -15.10 13.26
CA ASN A 183 7.36 -15.36 14.68
C ASN A 183 7.29 -16.86 14.95
N SER A 184 7.84 -17.30 16.08
CA SER A 184 7.47 -18.58 16.69
C SER A 184 6.75 -18.34 18.01
N PHE A 185 5.65 -19.05 18.25
CA PHE A 185 4.83 -18.85 19.43
C PHE A 185 4.25 -20.13 20.03
N SER A 186 3.75 -19.98 21.26
CA SER A 186 2.98 -20.99 21.99
C SER A 186 1.49 -20.74 21.83
N TYR A 187 0.72 -21.73 21.39
CA TYR A 187 -0.75 -21.63 21.37
C TYR A 187 -1.37 -21.37 22.76
N LYS A 188 -0.65 -21.69 23.84
CA LYS A 188 -1.10 -21.35 25.21
C LYS A 188 -1.07 -19.84 25.49
N GLU A 189 -0.25 -19.10 24.76
CA GLU A 189 0.03 -17.68 24.98
C GLU A 189 -0.67 -16.79 23.93
N GLY A 190 -1.33 -17.40 22.94
CA GLY A 190 -2.02 -16.70 21.86
C GLY A 190 -1.15 -16.44 20.63
N ILE A 191 -1.83 -16.16 19.52
CA ILE A 191 -1.20 -15.82 18.24
C ILE A 191 -0.64 -14.39 18.32
N PRO A 192 0.60 -14.13 17.87
CA PRO A 192 1.16 -12.78 17.81
C PRO A 192 0.27 -11.81 17.02
N MET A 193 0.06 -10.60 17.55
CA MET A 193 -0.68 -9.55 16.87
C MET A 193 0.16 -8.87 15.78
N ASP A 194 -0.45 -8.63 14.62
CA ASP A 194 0.12 -7.79 13.57
C ASP A 194 -0.38 -6.34 13.72
N TYR A 195 0.55 -5.40 13.83
CA TYR A 195 0.28 -3.97 13.93
C TYR A 195 0.61 -3.20 12.64
N SER A 196 1.11 -3.90 11.61
CA SER A 196 1.62 -3.29 10.37
C SER A 196 0.55 -3.01 9.31
N GLY A 197 -0.71 -3.42 9.54
CA GLY A 197 -1.88 -2.90 8.83
C GLY A 197 -2.84 -3.97 8.32
N ASN A 198 -2.42 -4.80 7.35
CA ASN A 198 -3.31 -5.68 6.55
C ASN A 198 -3.92 -6.88 7.32
N GLY A 199 -3.88 -6.87 8.65
CA GLY A 199 -4.48 -7.91 9.49
C GLY A 199 -3.66 -9.20 9.60
N GLY A 200 -2.36 -9.16 9.29
CA GLY A 200 -1.44 -10.30 9.39
C GLY A 200 -1.05 -10.91 8.05
N GLY A 201 -0.44 -12.09 8.13
CA GLY A 201 -0.20 -12.98 7.01
C GLY A 201 -0.54 -14.41 7.42
N PHE A 202 0.45 -15.31 7.40
CA PHE A 202 0.18 -16.73 7.66
C PHE A 202 0.36 -17.10 9.13
N VAL A 203 -0.47 -18.04 9.60
CA VAL A 203 -0.28 -18.74 10.86
C VAL A 203 -0.26 -20.23 10.55
N PHE A 204 0.89 -20.87 10.77
CA PHE A 204 1.09 -22.29 10.51
C PHE A 204 1.14 -23.07 11.84
N ASP A 205 0.27 -24.08 11.96
CA ASP A 205 0.22 -24.95 13.13
C ASP A 205 1.22 -26.10 12.99
N CYS A 206 2.23 -26.13 13.85
CA CYS A 206 3.26 -27.17 13.87
C CYS A 206 2.95 -28.31 14.86
N ARG A 207 1.77 -28.34 15.50
CA ARG A 207 1.45 -29.34 16.55
C ARG A 207 1.32 -30.77 16.02
N SER A 208 1.03 -30.94 14.73
CA SER A 208 0.95 -32.25 14.07
C SER A 208 2.31 -32.89 13.81
N LEU A 209 3.39 -32.08 13.76
CA LEU A 209 4.74 -32.57 13.50
C LEU A 209 5.29 -33.38 14.69
N GLU A 210 6.19 -34.31 14.39
CA GLU A 210 6.89 -35.12 15.40
C GLU A 210 7.44 -34.26 16.54
N ASN A 211 7.14 -34.63 17.79
CA ASN A 211 7.33 -33.77 18.96
C ASN A 211 8.59 -34.12 19.76
N PRO A 212 9.68 -33.32 19.69
CA PRO A 212 10.91 -33.59 20.43
C PRO A 212 10.69 -33.60 21.95
N GLY A 213 9.72 -32.83 22.46
CA GLY A 213 9.44 -32.75 23.89
C GLY A 213 8.87 -34.03 24.53
N ARG A 214 8.71 -35.12 23.77
CA ARG A 214 8.40 -36.46 24.29
C ARG A 214 9.64 -37.24 24.72
N TYR A 215 10.83 -36.80 24.31
CA TYR A 215 12.09 -37.48 24.55
C TYR A 215 12.90 -36.68 25.59
N PRO A 216 13.31 -37.29 26.72
CA PRO A 216 14.00 -36.60 27.81
C PRO A 216 15.21 -35.77 27.37
N GLU A 217 15.95 -36.25 26.39
CA GLU A 217 17.16 -35.64 25.83
C GLU A 217 16.92 -34.30 25.10
N TYR A 218 15.68 -33.98 24.72
CA TYR A 218 15.35 -32.74 24.01
C TYR A 218 14.53 -31.76 24.85
N VAL A 219 14.02 -32.16 26.03
CA VAL A 219 13.06 -31.36 26.83
C VAL A 219 13.57 -29.95 27.15
N ASN A 220 14.87 -29.83 27.44
CA ASN A 220 15.51 -28.58 27.83
C ASN A 220 16.14 -27.82 26.65
N ASN A 221 16.12 -28.40 25.44
CA ASN A 221 16.62 -27.76 24.23
C ASN A 221 15.53 -26.93 23.56
N SER A 222 15.88 -26.27 22.47
CA SER A 222 15.00 -25.44 21.66
C SER A 222 15.18 -25.81 20.19
N GLY A 223 14.32 -25.28 19.33
CA GLY A 223 14.47 -25.43 17.88
C GLY A 223 15.72 -24.75 17.30
N LEU A 224 16.53 -24.06 18.13
CA LEU A 224 17.82 -23.49 17.76
C LEU A 224 18.99 -24.44 18.05
N ASP A 225 18.79 -25.47 18.87
CA ASP A 225 19.85 -26.39 19.27
C ASP A 225 20.06 -27.49 18.24
N GLU A 226 21.32 -27.78 17.92
CA GLU A 226 21.72 -28.71 16.86
C GLU A 226 21.08 -30.10 17.00
N ASN A 227 20.95 -30.60 18.23
CA ASN A 227 20.35 -31.90 18.50
C ASN A 227 18.86 -31.96 18.13
N VAL A 228 18.11 -30.87 18.35
CA VAL A 228 16.69 -30.74 17.96
C VAL A 228 16.56 -30.46 16.47
N ILE A 229 17.46 -29.65 15.91
CA ILE A 229 17.53 -29.39 14.46
C ILE A 229 17.73 -30.69 13.70
N GLN A 230 18.71 -31.50 14.09
CA GLN A 230 18.99 -32.78 13.45
C GLN A 230 17.81 -33.75 13.58
N PHE A 231 17.23 -33.84 14.78
CA PHE A 231 16.06 -34.67 15.02
C PHE A 231 14.90 -34.32 14.08
N LEU A 232 14.58 -33.02 13.92
CA LEU A 232 13.48 -32.55 13.07
C LEU A 232 13.83 -32.64 11.58
N ASN A 233 15.08 -32.37 11.21
CA ASN A 233 15.59 -32.51 9.84
C ASN A 233 15.44 -33.93 9.31
N ASP A 234 15.47 -34.96 10.15
CA ASP A 234 15.39 -36.35 9.69
C ASP A 234 13.95 -36.82 9.45
N LYS A 235 12.94 -36.02 9.82
CA LYS A 235 11.53 -36.43 9.71
C LYS A 235 10.89 -36.01 8.39
N LYS A 236 10.25 -36.97 7.72
CA LYS A 236 9.62 -36.76 6.41
C LYS A 236 8.45 -35.77 6.47
N ASP A 237 7.62 -35.87 7.51
CA ASP A 237 6.48 -34.98 7.75
C ASP A 237 6.92 -33.51 7.93
N VAL A 238 8.03 -33.28 8.63
CA VAL A 238 8.63 -31.95 8.80
C VAL A 238 9.11 -31.39 7.46
N LYS A 239 9.83 -32.20 6.66
CA LYS A 239 10.29 -31.79 5.32
C LYS A 239 9.12 -31.46 4.39
N ASP A 240 8.11 -32.32 4.35
CA ASP A 240 6.93 -32.12 3.51
C ASP A 240 6.19 -30.85 3.92
N PHE A 241 6.00 -30.63 5.22
CA PHE A 241 5.37 -29.43 5.75
C PHE A 241 6.10 -28.15 5.33
N LEU A 242 7.43 -28.08 5.54
CA LEU A 242 8.23 -26.92 5.16
C LEU A 242 8.20 -26.68 3.64
N LYS A 243 8.20 -27.73 2.82
CA LYS A 243 8.05 -27.60 1.37
C LYS A 243 6.76 -26.88 0.98
N TYR A 244 5.63 -27.25 1.57
CA TYR A 244 4.33 -26.61 1.27
C TYR A 244 4.25 -25.19 1.80
N VAL A 245 4.78 -24.95 3.01
CA VAL A 245 4.89 -23.61 3.59
C VAL A 245 5.71 -22.71 2.69
N ASN A 246 6.91 -23.14 2.29
CA ASN A 246 7.77 -22.37 1.39
C ASN A 246 7.04 -22.06 0.07
N SER A 247 6.34 -23.04 -0.52
CA SER A 247 5.63 -22.84 -1.79
C SER A 247 4.57 -21.73 -1.71
N ILE A 248 3.75 -21.71 -0.66
CA ILE A 248 2.69 -20.70 -0.48
C ILE A 248 3.27 -19.34 -0.11
N VAL A 249 4.30 -19.33 0.75
CA VAL A 249 4.95 -18.10 1.17
C VAL A 249 5.71 -17.45 0.02
N ASP A 250 6.42 -18.21 -0.81
CA ASP A 250 7.18 -17.70 -1.96
C ASP A 250 6.27 -16.97 -2.94
N GLU A 251 5.11 -17.57 -3.26
CA GLU A 251 4.12 -16.95 -4.14
C GLU A 251 3.56 -15.67 -3.53
N SER A 252 3.33 -15.66 -2.22
CA SER A 252 2.88 -14.47 -1.51
C SER A 252 3.94 -13.37 -1.50
N VAL A 253 5.21 -13.70 -1.24
CA VAL A 253 6.32 -12.74 -1.24
C VAL A 253 6.48 -12.10 -2.63
N LYS A 254 6.43 -12.88 -3.72
CA LYS A 254 6.48 -12.36 -5.09
C LYS A 254 5.34 -11.37 -5.36
N ASN A 255 4.11 -11.76 -5.02
CA ASN A 255 2.93 -10.91 -5.19
C ASN A 255 3.01 -9.64 -4.32
N TYR A 256 3.55 -9.76 -3.10
CA TYR A 256 3.70 -8.62 -2.19
C TYR A 256 4.72 -7.61 -2.73
N ILE A 257 5.85 -8.09 -3.23
CA ILE A 257 6.85 -7.26 -3.90
C ILE A 257 6.24 -6.56 -5.13
N GLN A 258 5.54 -7.31 -5.99
CA GLN A 258 4.94 -6.76 -7.20
C GLN A 258 3.88 -5.68 -6.90
N ARG A 259 3.15 -5.82 -5.78
CA ARG A 259 2.10 -4.90 -5.36
C ARG A 259 2.59 -3.79 -4.42
N ASP A 260 3.90 -3.68 -4.19
CA ASP A 260 4.54 -2.68 -3.34
C ASP A 260 4.04 -2.70 -1.87
N PHE A 261 3.70 -3.89 -1.37
CA PHE A 261 3.40 -4.08 0.06
C PHE A 261 4.68 -4.01 0.89
N ARG A 262 4.53 -3.54 2.14
CA ARG A 262 5.67 -3.23 3.02
C ARG A 262 5.94 -4.25 4.09
N ASP A 263 4.90 -4.89 4.59
CA ASP A 263 5.00 -5.77 5.75
C ASP A 263 4.20 -7.05 5.48
N LEU A 264 4.82 -8.18 5.82
CA LEU A 264 4.20 -9.51 5.82
C LEU A 264 4.59 -10.20 7.13
N MET A 265 3.59 -10.67 7.88
CA MET A 265 3.83 -11.44 9.09
C MET A 265 3.57 -12.93 8.84
N ILE A 266 4.48 -13.78 9.29
CA ILE A 266 4.36 -15.24 9.22
C ILE A 266 4.62 -15.80 10.60
N SER A 267 3.74 -16.63 11.13
CA SER A 267 3.83 -17.13 12.50
C SER A 267 3.73 -18.65 12.53
N PHE A 268 4.62 -19.30 13.28
CA PHE A 268 4.60 -20.74 13.52
C PHE A 268 4.21 -21.02 14.96
N GLY A 269 3.18 -21.83 15.16
CA GLY A 269 2.65 -22.16 16.49
C GLY A 269 2.95 -23.60 16.88
N CYS A 270 3.40 -23.83 18.11
CA CYS A 270 3.34 -25.16 18.73
C CYS A 270 2.81 -25.06 20.16
N THR A 271 2.67 -26.19 20.87
CA THR A 271 2.07 -26.18 22.22
C THR A 271 2.87 -25.39 23.26
N GLY A 272 4.20 -25.38 23.15
CA GLY A 272 5.10 -24.73 24.12
C GLY A 272 5.94 -23.59 23.56
N GLY A 273 5.88 -23.34 22.24
CA GLY A 273 6.68 -22.30 21.58
C GLY A 273 8.20 -22.51 21.58
N GLN A 274 8.70 -23.71 21.88
CA GLN A 274 10.12 -23.97 22.17
C GLN A 274 10.86 -24.75 21.09
N HIS A 275 10.24 -25.78 20.48
CA HIS A 275 10.91 -26.71 19.57
C HIS A 275 10.47 -26.51 18.11
N ARG A 276 9.37 -27.18 17.72
CA ARG A 276 8.87 -27.27 16.33
C ARG A 276 8.62 -25.91 15.69
N SER A 277 7.96 -25.00 16.40
CA SER A 277 7.67 -23.65 15.90
C SER A 277 8.92 -22.81 15.69
N VAL A 278 9.91 -22.93 16.59
CA VAL A 278 11.19 -22.21 16.52
C VAL A 278 11.98 -22.71 15.31
N TYR A 279 12.12 -24.04 15.18
CA TYR A 279 12.80 -24.67 14.06
C TYR A 279 12.16 -24.29 12.71
N CYS A 280 10.83 -24.33 12.59
CA CYS A 280 10.15 -23.96 11.34
C CYS A 280 10.32 -22.47 11.00
N ALA A 281 10.28 -21.59 12.00
CA ALA A 281 10.49 -20.16 11.82
C ALA A 281 11.90 -19.86 11.27
N GLU A 282 12.93 -20.47 11.85
CA GLU A 282 14.32 -20.33 11.38
C GLU A 282 14.52 -20.90 9.97
N ASN A 283 13.93 -22.08 9.68
CA ASN A 283 14.04 -22.69 8.38
C ASN A 283 13.44 -21.81 7.27
N LEU A 284 12.24 -21.26 7.49
CA LEU A 284 11.64 -20.31 6.56
C LEU A 284 12.47 -19.02 6.45
N ALA A 285 13.00 -18.50 7.56
CA ALA A 285 13.82 -17.30 7.55
C ALA A 285 15.06 -17.47 6.68
N LYS A 286 15.74 -18.62 6.79
CA LYS A 286 16.88 -18.99 5.96
C LYS A 286 16.48 -19.08 4.49
N HIS A 287 15.42 -19.84 4.18
CA HIS A 287 14.89 -19.99 2.82
C HIS A 287 14.60 -18.63 2.16
N LEU A 288 13.95 -17.71 2.88
CA LEU A 288 13.59 -16.41 2.34
C LEU A 288 14.80 -15.49 2.13
N LYS A 289 15.79 -15.53 3.02
CA LYS A 289 17.04 -14.76 2.86
C LYS A 289 17.87 -15.25 1.67
N GLU A 290 17.84 -16.54 1.37
CA GLU A 290 18.58 -17.14 0.25
C GLU A 290 17.90 -16.87 -1.11
N ASN A 291 16.56 -16.83 -1.14
CA ASN A 291 15.80 -16.75 -2.39
C ASN A 291 15.29 -15.35 -2.77
N PHE A 292 15.27 -14.39 -1.83
CA PHE A 292 14.67 -13.07 -2.06
C PHE A 292 15.50 -11.92 -1.51
N ASN A 293 15.52 -10.81 -2.25
CA ASN A 293 16.15 -9.56 -1.81
C ASN A 293 15.21 -8.74 -0.90
N ILE A 294 14.88 -9.27 0.27
CA ILE A 294 13.93 -8.70 1.24
C ILE A 294 14.57 -8.52 2.62
N ALA A 295 13.89 -7.81 3.52
CA ALA A 295 14.30 -7.71 4.93
C ALA A 295 13.56 -8.77 5.76
N VAL A 296 14.29 -9.69 6.40
CA VAL A 296 13.70 -10.77 7.21
C VAL A 296 14.10 -10.61 8.67
N GLY A 297 13.12 -10.54 9.56
CA GLY A 297 13.31 -10.52 11.02
C GLY A 297 12.63 -11.72 11.68
N VAL A 298 13.30 -12.36 12.63
CA VAL A 298 12.76 -13.51 13.39
C VAL A 298 12.56 -13.12 14.85
N ASN A 299 11.45 -13.55 15.44
CA ASN A 299 11.13 -13.31 16.85
C ASN A 299 10.55 -14.57 17.51
N HIS A 300 11.26 -15.08 18.53
CA HIS A 300 10.82 -16.25 19.29
C HIS A 300 10.16 -15.82 20.60
N THR A 301 8.83 -15.70 20.58
CA THR A 301 8.09 -15.09 21.70
C THR A 301 8.31 -15.80 23.04
N GLN A 302 8.46 -17.13 23.07
CA GLN A 302 8.71 -17.88 24.32
C GLN A 302 10.17 -17.91 24.74
N LEU A 303 11.12 -17.92 23.79
CA LEU A 303 12.54 -17.91 24.13
C LEU A 303 12.96 -16.53 24.66
N ASN A 304 12.42 -15.46 24.08
CA ASN A 304 12.68 -14.09 24.53
C ASN A 304 12.12 -13.80 25.94
N LYS A 305 11.01 -14.45 26.33
CA LYS A 305 10.49 -14.38 27.70
C LYS A 305 11.41 -15.07 28.73
N LYS A 306 12.12 -16.14 28.34
CA LYS A 306 13.05 -16.86 29.23
C LYS A 306 14.37 -16.11 29.44
N ALA A 307 14.81 -15.31 28.47
CA ALA A 307 16.06 -14.55 28.54
C ALA A 307 15.94 -13.20 29.28
N GLY A 308 14.71 -12.74 29.55
CA GLY A 308 14.42 -11.47 30.25
C GLY A 308 14.17 -11.62 31.76
N ASN A 309 14.35 -12.81 32.32
CA ASN A 309 14.38 -13.12 33.76
C ASN A 309 15.79 -13.54 34.16
#